data_AF-A0A256B9M6-F1
#
_entry.id   AF-A0A256B9M6-F1
#
_cell.length_a   1.000
_cell.length_b   1.000
_cell.length_c   1.000
_cell.angle_alpha   90.00
_cell.angle_beta   90.00
_cell.angle_gamma   90.00
#
_symmetry.space_group_name_H-M   'P 1'
#
loop_
_entity.id
_entity.type
_entity.pdbx_description
1 polymer ?
#
loop_
_entity_poly.entity_id
_entity_poly.type
_entity_poly.pdbx_seq_one_letter_code
_entity_poly.pdbx_strand_id
1 'polypeptide(L)'
;LKIRLVYYPPYHSKYNPIERCWAALENYWHGTILDSVDAAVRWASNMTWKGISPIVHLVETAYVKGIKLLPEDLKQYFPFWQRSDTLPKWDITIVPN
;
A
#
# COMPACT_ATOMS: atom_id res chain seq x y z
N LEU A 1 -7.80 -15.95 2.77
CA LEU A 1 -7.59 -14.51 2.48
C LEU A 1 -7.54 -14.34 0.97
N LYS A 2 -8.46 -13.59 0.35
CA LYS A 2 -8.42 -13.33 -1.11
C LYS A 2 -7.85 -11.94 -1.36
N ILE A 3 -6.79 -11.83 -2.15
CA ILE A 3 -6.12 -10.56 -2.44
C ILE A 3 -6.27 -10.26 -3.92
N ARG A 4 -6.80 -9.08 -4.27
CA ARG A 4 -6.83 -8.63 -5.67
C ARG A 4 -5.79 -7.53 -5.85
N LEU A 5 -4.76 -7.84 -6.63
CA LEU A 5 -3.70 -6.91 -7.01
C LEU A 5 -4.03 -6.31 -8.38
N VAL A 6 -4.42 -5.05 -8.39
CA VAL A 6 -4.63 -4.27 -9.62
C VAL A 6 -3.55 -3.20 -9.72
N TYR A 7 -2.76 -3.26 -10.78
CA TYR A 7 -1.71 -2.29 -11.03
C TYR A 7 -2.27 -1.06 -11.75
N TYR A 8 -1.98 0.13 -11.21
CA TYR A 8 -2.31 1.38 -11.89
C TYR A 8 -1.29 1.65 -13.00
N PRO A 9 -1.72 2.17 -14.17
CA PRO A 9 -0.79 2.63 -15.20
C PRO A 9 0.22 3.64 -14.63
N PRO A 10 1.43 3.73 -15.22
CA PRO A 10 2.39 4.77 -14.87
C PRO A 10 1.74 6.17 -14.87
N TYR A 11 2.10 7.02 -13.92
CA TYR A 11 1.60 8.41 -13.78
C TYR A 11 0.10 8.56 -13.51
N HIS A 12 -0.57 7.49 -13.05
CA HIS A 12 -2.02 7.50 -12.75
C HIS A 12 -2.35 7.34 -11.26
N SER A 13 -1.37 7.57 -10.36
CA SER A 13 -1.57 7.47 -8.91
C SER A 13 -2.69 8.38 -8.39
N LYS A 14 -2.96 9.53 -9.03
CA LYS A 14 -4.05 10.47 -8.67
C LYS A 14 -5.44 9.83 -8.59
N TYR A 15 -5.65 8.69 -9.26
CA TYR A 15 -6.92 7.97 -9.23
C TYR A 15 -7.01 6.96 -8.08
N ASN A 16 -5.91 6.67 -7.40
CA ASN A 16 -5.90 5.80 -6.23
C ASN A 16 -6.62 6.49 -5.06
N PRO A 17 -7.69 5.89 -4.50
CA PRO A 17 -8.44 6.49 -3.39
C PRO A 17 -7.61 6.86 -2.17
N ILE A 18 -6.46 6.19 -1.96
CA ILE A 18 -5.57 6.47 -0.83
C ILE A 18 -4.94 7.87 -0.91
N GLU A 19 -4.75 8.44 -2.10
CA GLU A 19 -4.15 9.77 -2.26
C GLU A 19 -4.96 10.85 -1.53
N ARG A 20 -6.29 10.68 -1.43
CA ARG A 20 -7.13 11.62 -0.66
C ARG A 20 -6.93 11.49 0.85
N CYS A 21 -6.64 10.28 1.34
CA CYS A 21 -6.30 10.07 2.75
C CYS A 21 -4.95 10.75 3.06
N TRP A 22 -3.98 10.64 2.15
CA TRP A 22 -2.69 11.33 2.29
C TRP A 22 -2.84 12.85 2.28
N ALA A 23 -3.65 13.40 1.37
CA ALA A 23 -3.94 14.83 1.37
C ALA A 23 -4.60 15.30 2.68
N ALA A 24 -5.47 14.49 3.29
CA ALA A 24 -6.07 14.80 4.58
C ALA A 24 -5.04 14.81 5.72
N LEU A 25 -4.14 13.81 5.77
CA LEU A 25 -3.03 13.76 6.72
C LEU A 25 -2.09 14.97 6.54
N GLU A 26 -1.78 15.30 5.29
CA GLU A 26 -0.92 16.45 4.94
C GLU A 26 -1.50 17.76 5.48
N ASN A 27 -2.81 17.97 5.31
CA ASN A 27 -3.48 19.13 5.87
C ASN A 27 -3.55 19.09 7.40
N TYR A 28 -3.69 17.90 8.00
CA TYR A 28 -3.84 17.75 9.45
C TYR A 28 -2.60 18.19 10.22
N TRP A 29 -1.41 17.82 9.77
CA TRP A 29 -0.15 18.23 10.41
C TRP A 29 0.46 19.49 9.77
N HIS A 30 -0.26 20.19 8.89
CA HIS A 30 0.25 21.38 8.21
C HIS A 30 0.66 22.45 9.23
N GLY A 31 1.91 22.92 9.14
CA GLY A 31 2.49 23.88 10.07
C GLY A 31 3.09 23.26 11.32
N THR A 32 3.05 21.94 11.48
CA THR A 32 3.69 21.23 12.59
C THR A 32 5.11 20.79 12.23
N ILE A 33 6.00 20.79 13.22
CA ILE A 33 7.35 20.22 13.10
C ILE A 33 7.29 18.74 13.50
N LEU A 34 7.59 17.85 12.55
CA LEU A 34 7.75 16.42 12.79
C LEU A 34 9.22 16.10 13.06
N ASP A 35 9.67 16.40 14.27
CA ASP A 35 11.08 16.30 14.68
C ASP A 35 11.55 14.87 15.00
N SER A 36 10.62 13.93 15.09
CA SER A 36 10.88 12.56 15.50
C SER A 36 9.90 11.58 14.85
N VAL A 37 10.30 10.30 14.80
CA VAL A 37 9.43 9.20 14.34
C VAL A 37 8.20 9.10 15.24
N ASP A 38 8.37 9.22 16.56
CA ASP A 38 7.27 9.20 17.52
C ASP A 38 6.27 10.34 17.25
N ALA A 39 6.75 11.57 17.02
CA ALA A 39 5.89 12.69 16.65
C ALA A 39 5.09 12.37 15.37
N ALA A 40 5.75 11.90 14.30
CA ALA A 40 5.08 11.55 13.06
C ALA A 40 4.01 10.45 13.24
N VAL A 41 4.31 9.39 13.99
CA VAL A 41 3.36 8.31 14.29
C VAL A 41 2.18 8.82 15.11
N ARG A 42 2.40 9.69 16.10
CA ARG A 42 1.31 10.29 16.90
C ARG A 42 0.38 11.15 16.05
N TRP A 43 0.94 11.99 15.18
CA TRP A 43 0.13 12.79 14.25
C TRP A 43 -0.68 11.91 13.31
N ALA A 44 -0.04 10.90 12.70
CA ALA A 44 -0.73 9.95 11.85
C ALA A 44 -1.81 9.15 12.61
N SER A 45 -1.63 8.84 13.90
CA SER A 45 -2.61 8.10 14.70
C SER A 45 -3.80 8.94 15.15
N ASN A 46 -3.58 10.25 15.34
CA ASN A 46 -4.60 11.18 15.83
C ASN A 46 -5.42 11.85 14.71
N MET A 47 -5.01 11.72 13.44
CA MET A 47 -5.82 12.21 12.33
C MET A 47 -7.18 11.49 12.28
N THR A 48 -8.10 12.03 11.49
CA THR A 48 -9.35 11.35 11.15
C THR A 48 -9.54 11.36 9.64
N TRP A 49 -9.90 10.21 9.06
CA TRP A 49 -10.26 10.09 7.66
C TRP A 49 -11.71 9.60 7.53
N LYS A 50 -12.57 10.43 6.94
CA LYS A 50 -14.03 10.15 6.82
C LYS A 50 -14.69 9.77 8.15
N GLY A 51 -14.31 10.42 9.24
CA GLY A 51 -14.84 10.15 10.58
C GLY A 51 -14.22 8.92 11.26
N ILE A 52 -13.23 8.27 10.66
CA ILE A 52 -12.56 7.07 11.20
C ILE A 52 -11.13 7.42 11.60
N SER A 53 -10.76 7.09 12.84
CA SER A 53 -9.37 7.15 13.31
C SER A 53 -8.57 5.99 12.72
N PRO A 54 -7.37 6.24 12.16
CA PRO A 54 -6.57 5.17 11.58
C PRO A 54 -5.93 4.30 12.65
N ILE A 55 -5.61 3.06 12.25
CA ILE A 55 -4.73 2.18 13.01
C ILE A 55 -3.34 2.33 12.40
N VAL A 56 -2.35 2.75 13.20
CA VAL A 56 -0.99 3.03 12.74
C VAL A 56 -0.02 2.08 13.44
N HIS A 57 0.85 1.46 12.64
CA HIS A 57 1.92 0.60 13.12
C HIS A 57 3.25 1.10 12.57
N LEU A 58 4.24 1.28 13.46
CA LEU A 58 5.62 1.52 13.05
C LEU A 58 6.26 0.18 12.66
N VAL A 59 6.78 0.10 11.45
CA VAL A 59 7.52 -1.08 10.96
C VAL A 59 9.01 -0.75 11.01
N GLU A 60 9.73 -1.34 11.96
CA GLU A 60 11.17 -1.13 12.14
C GLU A 60 12.02 -2.15 11.33
N THR A 61 11.37 -3.13 10.71
CA THR A 61 12.06 -4.13 9.89
C THR A 61 12.68 -3.47 8.66
N ALA A 62 13.96 -3.75 8.43
CA ALA A 62 14.67 -3.27 7.26
C ALA A 62 14.03 -3.81 5.97
N TYR A 63 13.52 -2.91 5.13
CA TYR A 63 13.02 -3.27 3.80
C TYR A 63 14.20 -3.43 2.84
N VAL A 64 14.60 -4.68 2.59
CA VAL A 64 15.72 -5.00 1.69
C VAL A 64 15.35 -4.60 0.26
N LYS A 65 16.12 -3.66 -0.30
CA LYS A 65 15.95 -3.19 -1.68
C LYS A 65 16.81 -4.03 -2.64
N GLY A 66 16.47 -4.03 -3.92
CA GLY A 66 17.23 -4.74 -4.96
C GLY A 66 16.96 -6.25 -5.03
N ILE A 67 15.94 -6.74 -4.32
CA ILE A 67 15.49 -8.13 -4.47
C ILE A 67 14.90 -8.30 -5.87
N LYS A 68 15.50 -9.19 -6.65
CA LYS A 68 14.96 -9.67 -7.92
C LYS A 68 14.61 -11.14 -7.76
N LEU A 69 13.32 -11.46 -7.78
CA LEU A 69 12.86 -12.85 -7.76
C LEU A 69 13.18 -13.51 -9.09
N LEU A 70 13.72 -14.73 -9.05
CA LEU A 70 13.90 -15.52 -10.24
C LEU A 70 12.55 -16.11 -10.67
N PRO A 71 12.35 -16.38 -11.97
CA PRO A 71 11.13 -17.05 -12.43
C PRO A 71 10.87 -18.38 -11.73
N GLU A 72 11.92 -19.11 -11.37
CA GLU A 72 11.83 -20.39 -10.65
C GLU A 72 11.19 -20.23 -9.26
N ASP A 73 11.60 -19.20 -8.52
CA ASP A 73 11.07 -18.90 -7.18
C ASP A 73 9.56 -18.58 -7.22
N LEU A 74 9.10 -18.03 -8.34
CA LEU A 74 7.71 -17.64 -8.56
C LEU A 74 6.80 -18.80 -8.96
N LYS A 75 7.35 -19.89 -9.53
CA LYS A 75 6.55 -21.00 -10.09
C LYS A 75 5.57 -21.61 -9.09
N GLN A 76 6.00 -21.77 -7.83
CA GLN A 76 5.16 -22.31 -6.76
C GLN A 76 3.92 -21.46 -6.48
N TYR A 77 3.93 -20.17 -6.82
CA TYR A 77 2.83 -19.26 -6.54
C TYR A 77 1.83 -19.13 -7.69
N PHE A 78 2.22 -19.46 -8.93
CA PHE A 78 1.34 -19.35 -10.09
C PHE A 78 0.01 -20.09 -9.98
N PRO A 79 -0.10 -21.27 -9.35
CA PRO A 79 -1.39 -21.94 -9.15
C PRO A 79 -2.40 -21.09 -8.35
N PHE A 80 -1.92 -20.20 -7.48
CA PHE A 80 -2.77 -19.30 -6.68
C PHE A 80 -3.14 -18.02 -7.42
N TRP A 81 -2.56 -17.76 -8.60
CA TRP A 81 -2.70 -16.51 -9.34
C TRP A 81 -3.76 -16.64 -10.43
N GLN A 82 -4.94 -16.10 -10.16
CA GLN A 82 -6.03 -16.00 -11.13
C GLN A 82 -5.91 -14.66 -11.87
N ARG A 83 -5.43 -14.70 -13.10
CA ARG A 83 -5.31 -13.50 -13.97
C ARG A 83 -6.67 -13.14 -14.56
N SER A 84 -6.92 -11.84 -14.71
CA SER A 84 -8.09 -11.33 -15.42
C SER A 84 -8.05 -11.66 -16.91
N ASP A 85 -9.19 -11.99 -17.51
CA ASP A 85 -9.31 -12.22 -18.95
C ASP A 85 -9.07 -10.95 -19.78
N THR A 86 -9.44 -9.78 -19.25
CA THR A 86 -9.33 -8.51 -19.95
C THR A 86 -8.01 -7.79 -19.69
N LEU A 87 -7.41 -8.00 -18.51
CA LEU A 87 -6.16 -7.34 -18.09
C LEU A 87 -5.17 -8.33 -17.44
N PRO A 88 -4.75 -9.40 -18.14
CA PRO A 88 -3.98 -10.50 -17.55
C PRO A 88 -2.61 -10.09 -17.01
N LYS A 89 -2.06 -8.96 -17.46
CA LYS A 89 -0.79 -8.40 -16.98
C LYS A 89 -0.95 -7.56 -15.70
N TRP A 90 -2.11 -6.96 -15.49
CA TRP A 90 -2.29 -5.86 -14.54
C TRP A 90 -3.31 -6.15 -13.44
N ASP A 91 -4.19 -7.15 -13.62
CA ASP A 91 -5.20 -7.55 -12.66
C ASP A 91 -5.04 -9.04 -12.34
N ILE A 92 -4.55 -9.29 -11.12
CA ILE A 92 -4.27 -10.63 -10.61
C ILE A 92 -5.00 -10.78 -9.28
N THR A 93 -5.83 -11.82 -9.19
CA THR A 93 -6.44 -12.25 -7.95
C THR A 93 -5.65 -13.41 -7.37
N ILE A 94 -5.04 -13.21 -6.21
CA ILE A 94 -4.33 -14.24 -5.45
C ILE A 94 -5.35 -14.90 -4.49
N VAL A 95 -5.57 -16.19 -4.71
CA VAL A 95 -6.39 -17.04 -3.84
C VAL A 95 -5.47 -18.13 -3.28
N PRO A 96 -4.91 -17.94 -2.07
CA PRO A 96 -4.27 -19.03 -1.35
C PRO A 96 -5.35 -20.09 -1.09
N ASN A 97 -5.04 -21.36 -1.40
CA ASN A 97 -5.88 -22.49 -0.99
C ASN A 97 -6.17 -22.46 0.51
#